data_AF-A0A9D6KF83-F1
#
_entry.id   AF-A0A9D6KF83-F1
#
_cell.length_a   1.000
_cell.length_b   1.000
_cell.length_c   1.000
_cell.angle_alpha   90.00
_cell.angle_beta   90.00
_cell.angle_gamma   90.00
#
_symmetry.space_group_name_H-M   'P 1'
#
loop_
_entity.id
_entity.type
_entity.pdbx_description
1 polymer ?
#
loop_
_entity_poly.entity_id
_entity_poly.type
_entity_poly.pdbx_seq_one_letter_code
_entity_poly.pdbx_strand_id
1 'polypeptide(L)'
;MAQRILSWLLALLFVASGAPKIIGVAQVAAGFEHMGYSANFRLLIGVLEIAGGVALLVPPVARYGNALLVAIMLGATWSVLSVGEAVAPPLIVGALLVVLAILRERGSAPTRVGDSG
;
A
#
# COMPACT_ATOMS: atom_id res chain seq x y z
N MET A 1 13.03 4.48 -15.01
CA MET A 1 12.12 3.43 -15.48
C MET A 1 11.64 2.52 -14.35
N ALA A 2 12.54 1.99 -13.51
CA ALA A 2 12.22 1.12 -12.38
C ALA A 2 11.08 1.62 -11.46
N GLN A 3 11.08 2.92 -11.09
CA GLN A 3 10.03 3.50 -10.25
C GLN A 3 8.62 3.38 -10.85
N ARG A 4 8.47 3.57 -12.17
CA ARG A 4 7.18 3.46 -12.85
C ARG A 4 6.68 2.02 -12.85
N ILE A 5 7.57 1.06 -13.15
CA ILE A 5 7.26 -0.37 -13.13
C ILE A 5 6.81 -0.77 -11.72
N LEU A 6 7.56 -0.38 -10.69
CA LEU A 6 7.21 -0.68 -9.29
C LEU A 6 5.88 -0.04 -8.89
N SER A 7 5.59 1.19 -9.31
CA SER A 7 4.30 1.84 -9.05
C SER A 7 3.13 1.09 -9.68
N TRP A 8 3.28 0.63 -10.93
CA TRP A 8 2.27 -0.17 -11.61
C TRP A 8 2.04 -1.54 -10.95
N LEU A 9 3.13 -2.22 -10.57
CA LEU A 9 3.05 -3.50 -9.87
C LEU A 9 2.33 -3.37 -8.52
N LEU A 10 2.70 -2.36 -7.73
CA LEU A 10 2.06 -2.11 -6.43
C LEU A 10 0.60 -1.66 -6.60
N ALA A 11 0.30 -0.81 -7.59
CA ALA A 11 -1.07 -0.42 -7.88
C ALA A 11 -1.96 -1.63 -8.21
N LEU A 12 -1.49 -2.51 -9.10
CA LEU A 12 -2.22 -3.73 -9.45
C LEU A 12 -2.38 -4.66 -8.25
N LEU A 13 -1.33 -4.84 -7.45
CA LEU A 13 -1.36 -5.64 -6.24
C LEU A 13 -2.42 -5.14 -5.26
N PHE A 14 -2.49 -3.83 -5.02
CA PHE A 14 -3.46 -3.25 -4.08
C PHE A 14 -4.89 -3.27 -4.63
N VAL A 15 -5.08 -3.10 -5.93
CA VAL A 15 -6.40 -3.29 -6.56
C VAL A 15 -6.87 -4.75 -6.43
N ALA A 16 -5.97 -5.71 -6.71
CA ALA A 16 -6.25 -7.13 -6.56
C ALA A 16 -6.47 -7.55 -5.09
N SER A 17 -5.78 -6.91 -4.14
CA SER A 17 -5.94 -7.13 -2.69
C SER A 17 -7.27 -6.56 -2.16
N GLY A 18 -7.67 -5.38 -2.65
CA GLY A 18 -8.85 -4.67 -2.18
C GLY A 18 -10.16 -5.20 -2.75
N ALA A 19 -10.19 -5.65 -4.01
CA ALA A 19 -11.42 -6.12 -4.66
C ALA A 19 -12.12 -7.27 -3.89
N PRO A 20 -11.43 -8.35 -3.45
CA PRO A 20 -12.00 -9.40 -2.61
C PRO A 20 -12.56 -8.88 -1.28
N LYS A 21 -11.93 -7.85 -0.70
CA LYS A 21 -12.40 -7.20 0.54
C LYS A 21 -13.66 -6.38 0.34
N ILE A 22 -13.96 -5.90 -0.86
CA ILE A 22 -15.20 -5.17 -1.15
C ILE A 22 -16.33 -6.15 -1.45
N ILE A 23 -16.10 -7.10 -2.36
CA ILE A 23 -17.13 -8.06 -2.79
C ILE A 23 -17.45 -9.12 -1.72
N GLY A 24 -16.65 -9.21 -0.66
CA GLY A 24 -16.93 -10.09 0.48
C GLY A 24 -16.65 -11.56 0.19
N VAL A 25 -15.52 -11.86 -0.48
CA VAL A 25 -15.07 -13.24 -0.67
C VAL A 25 -14.97 -13.93 0.69
N ALA A 26 -15.62 -15.08 0.84
CA ALA A 26 -15.81 -15.77 2.13
C ALA A 26 -14.49 -15.98 2.90
N GLN A 27 -13.42 -16.40 2.23
CA GLN A 27 -12.11 -16.58 2.84
C GLN A 27 -11.54 -15.28 3.41
N VAL A 28 -11.70 -14.16 2.69
CA VAL A 28 -11.19 -12.84 3.13
C VAL A 28 -12.05 -12.30 4.26
N ALA A 29 -13.37 -12.49 4.19
CA ALA A 29 -14.28 -12.12 5.28
C ALA A 29 -13.95 -12.89 6.57
N ALA A 30 -13.76 -14.20 6.47
CA ALA A 30 -13.39 -15.05 7.60
C ALA A 30 -12.06 -14.64 8.24
N GLY A 31 -11.07 -14.20 7.44
CA GLY A 31 -9.81 -13.68 7.97
C GLY A 31 -9.98 -12.40 8.80
N PHE A 32 -10.82 -11.47 8.34
CA PHE A 32 -11.12 -10.26 9.11
C PHE A 32 -11.92 -10.56 10.39
N GLU A 33 -12.87 -11.48 10.32
CA GLU A 33 -13.64 -11.93 11.48
C GLU A 33 -12.75 -12.66 12.51
N HIS A 34 -11.79 -13.46 12.06
CA HIS A 34 -10.82 -14.13 12.92
C HIS A 34 -9.96 -13.13 13.70
N MET A 35 -9.60 -12.00 13.07
CA MET A 35 -8.91 -10.89 13.72
C MET A 35 -9.82 -9.98 14.57
N GLY A 36 -11.12 -10.30 14.68
CA GLY A 36 -12.09 -9.53 15.46
C GLY A 36 -12.61 -8.26 14.79
N TYR A 37 -12.40 -8.10 13.47
CA TYR A 37 -12.87 -6.94 12.73
C TYR A 37 -14.25 -7.13 12.11
N SER A 38 -15.01 -6.03 12.02
CA SER A 38 -16.33 -6.04 11.38
C SER A 38 -16.25 -6.02 9.85
N ALA A 39 -17.34 -6.42 9.20
CA ALA A 39 -17.47 -6.32 7.74
C ALA A 39 -17.32 -4.87 7.21
N ASN A 40 -17.75 -3.87 7.99
CA ASN A 40 -17.58 -2.45 7.64
C ASN A 40 -16.10 -2.05 7.65
N PHE A 41 -15.32 -2.54 8.62
CA PHE A 41 -13.88 -2.30 8.65
C PHE A 41 -13.17 -2.97 7.45
N ARG A 42 -13.54 -4.21 7.14
CA ARG A 42 -13.07 -4.90 5.92
C ARG A 42 -13.34 -4.08 4.66
N LEU A 43 -14.58 -3.56 4.51
CA LEU A 43 -14.96 -2.74 3.37
C LEU A 43 -14.14 -1.45 3.31
N LEU A 44 -13.99 -0.76 4.45
CA LEU A 44 -13.17 0.45 4.55
C LEU A 44 -11.74 0.19 4.07
N ILE A 45 -11.08 -0.87 4.57
CA ILE A 45 -9.72 -1.24 4.14
C ILE A 45 -9.69 -1.56 2.64
N GLY A 46 -10.66 -2.31 2.12
CA GLY A 46 -10.73 -2.63 0.69
C GLY A 46 -10.83 -1.38 -0.19
N VAL A 47 -11.68 -0.42 0.19
CA VAL A 47 -11.82 0.86 -0.53
C VAL A 47 -10.53 1.68 -0.46
N LEU A 48 -9.91 1.78 0.73
CA LEU A 48 -8.67 2.54 0.91
C LEU A 48 -7.48 1.92 0.17
N GLU A 49 -7.38 0.59 0.10
CA GLU A 49 -6.36 -0.11 -0.69
C GLU A 49 -6.52 0.18 -2.18
N ILE A 50 -7.73 0.09 -2.73
CA ILE A 50 -7.98 0.42 -4.15
C ILE A 50 -7.69 1.89 -4.41
N ALA A 51 -8.19 2.80 -3.56
CA ALA A 51 -7.97 4.23 -3.71
C ALA A 51 -6.47 4.58 -3.64
N GLY A 52 -5.73 3.99 -2.70
CA GLY A 52 -4.28 4.14 -2.58
C GLY A 52 -3.54 3.59 -3.79
N GLY A 53 -3.91 2.40 -4.26
CA GLY A 53 -3.34 1.77 -5.45
C GLY A 53 -3.54 2.61 -6.72
N VAL A 54 -4.75 3.13 -6.94
CA VAL A 54 -5.03 4.05 -8.06
C VAL A 54 -4.26 5.36 -7.90
N ALA A 55 -4.19 5.90 -6.68
CA ALA A 55 -3.47 7.14 -6.42
C ALA A 55 -1.96 7.02 -6.74
N LEU A 56 -1.34 5.85 -6.58
CA LEU A 56 0.07 5.62 -6.96
C LEU A 56 0.37 5.93 -8.43
N LEU A 57 -0.62 5.78 -9.31
CA LEU A 57 -0.50 6.01 -10.75
C LEU A 57 -0.59 7.50 -11.13
N VAL A 58 -1.11 8.34 -10.24
CA VAL A 58 -1.39 9.76 -10.49
C VAL A 58 -0.31 10.61 -9.80
N PRO A 59 0.66 11.20 -10.53
CA PRO A 59 1.83 11.88 -9.95
C PRO A 59 1.54 12.87 -8.81
N PRO A 60 0.54 13.78 -8.91
CA PRO A 60 0.29 14.77 -7.85
C PRO A 60 -0.20 14.16 -6.53
N VAL A 61 -0.90 13.02 -6.57
CA VAL A 61 -1.49 12.39 -5.37
C VAL A 61 -0.79 11.11 -4.92
N ALA A 62 0.13 10.59 -5.73
CA ALA A 62 0.82 9.33 -5.46
C ALA A 62 1.62 9.31 -4.16
N ARG A 63 2.10 10.46 -3.66
CA ARG A 63 2.74 10.52 -2.33
C ARG A 63 1.75 10.21 -1.20
N TYR A 64 0.52 10.71 -1.32
CA TYR A 64 -0.55 10.49 -0.35
C TYR A 64 -1.08 9.07 -0.44
N GLY A 65 -1.23 8.55 -1.67
CA GLY A 65 -1.56 7.14 -1.90
C GLY A 65 -0.54 6.20 -1.27
N ASN A 66 0.76 6.46 -1.47
CA ASN A 66 1.82 5.66 -0.87
C ASN A 66 1.79 5.71 0.67
N ALA A 67 1.64 6.89 1.26
CA ALA A 67 1.56 7.05 2.71
C ALA A 67 0.35 6.32 3.32
N LEU A 68 -0.81 6.40 2.66
CA LEU A 68 -2.01 5.66 3.06
C LEU A 68 -1.76 4.14 3.04
N LEU A 69 -1.18 3.63 1.95
CA LEU A 69 -0.90 2.20 1.81
C LEU A 69 0.12 1.70 2.85
N VAL A 70 1.15 2.51 3.16
CA VAL A 70 2.11 2.20 4.23
C VAL A 70 1.39 2.10 5.59
N ALA A 71 0.50 3.05 5.90
CA ALA A 71 -0.27 3.01 7.14
C ALA A 71 -1.17 1.77 7.23
N ILE A 72 -1.79 1.36 6.12
CA ILE A 72 -2.58 0.12 6.05
C ILE A 72 -1.69 -1.10 6.29
N MET A 73 -0.50 -1.17 5.69
CA MET A 73 0.42 -2.29 5.90
C MET A 73 0.91 -2.38 7.34
N LEU A 74 1.17 -1.26 8.01
CA LEU A 74 1.51 -1.25 9.44
C LEU A 74 0.35 -1.78 10.30
N GLY A 75 -0.88 -1.35 10.00
CA GLY A 75 -2.09 -1.88 10.64
C GLY A 75 -2.24 -3.38 10.40
N ALA A 76 -2.09 -3.85 9.17
CA ALA A 76 -2.19 -5.26 8.80
C ALA A 76 -1.12 -6.10 9.49
N THR A 77 0.12 -5.62 9.57
CA THR A 77 1.20 -6.29 10.32
C THR A 77 0.81 -6.44 11.80
N TRP A 78 0.27 -5.39 12.43
CA TRP A 78 -0.18 -5.45 13.81
C TRP A 78 -1.34 -6.43 14.00
N SER A 79 -2.34 -6.41 13.11
CA SER A 79 -3.49 -7.31 13.14
C SER A 79 -3.07 -8.78 13.07
N VAL A 80 -2.23 -9.13 12.09
CA VAL A 80 -1.74 -10.50 11.89
C VAL A 80 -0.85 -10.95 13.07
N LEU A 81 -0.03 -10.03 13.61
CA LEU A 81 0.78 -10.31 14.80
C LEU A 81 -0.10 -10.58 16.03
N SER A 82 -1.21 -9.87 16.19
CA SER A 82 -2.11 -10.02 17.33
C SER A 82 -2.80 -11.38 17.40
N VAL A 83 -2.93 -12.08 16.26
CA VAL A 83 -3.49 -13.43 16.16
C VAL A 83 -2.41 -14.52 16.02
N GLY A 84 -1.13 -14.16 16.09
CA GLY A 84 -0.01 -15.11 16.02
C GLY A 84 0.26 -15.68 14.62
N GLU A 85 -0.22 -15.01 13.57
CA GLU A 85 -0.05 -15.44 12.18
C GLU A 85 1.22 -14.86 11.53
N ALA A 86 1.54 -15.35 10.33
CA ALA A 86 2.75 -14.96 9.60
C ALA A 86 2.69 -13.50 9.09
N VAL A 87 3.50 -12.62 9.68
CA VAL A 87 3.60 -11.19 9.32
C VAL A 87 4.37 -10.91 8.02
N ALA A 88 4.92 -11.93 7.36
CA ALA A 88 5.79 -11.74 6.20
C ALA A 88 5.09 -11.02 5.02
N PRO A 89 3.84 -11.36 4.63
CA PRO A 89 3.19 -10.67 3.51
C PRO A 89 3.03 -9.15 3.68
N PRO A 90 2.42 -8.63 4.77
CA PRO A 90 2.27 -7.18 4.93
C PRO A 90 3.62 -6.46 5.11
N LEU A 91 4.62 -7.11 5.73
CA LEU A 91 5.96 -6.53 5.86
C LEU A 91 6.68 -6.39 4.52
N ILE A 92 6.63 -7.42 3.66
CA ILE A 92 7.27 -7.38 2.34
C ILE A 92 6.63 -6.27 1.50
N VAL A 93 5.29 -6.21 1.46
CA VAL A 93 4.58 -5.17 0.70
C VAL A 93 4.85 -3.78 1.28
N GLY A 94 4.84 -3.64 2.61
CA GLY A 94 5.22 -2.40 3.30
C GLY A 94 6.64 -1.93 2.95
N ALA A 95 7.61 -2.86 2.95
CA ALA A 95 8.98 -2.56 2.57
C ALA A 95 9.09 -2.09 1.10
N LEU A 96 8.34 -2.71 0.18
CA LEU A 96 8.30 -2.27 -1.22
C LEU A 96 7.72 -0.86 -1.39
N LEU A 97 6.72 -0.48 -0.60
CA LEU A 97 6.17 0.88 -0.59
C LEU A 97 7.17 1.91 -0.04
N VAL A 98 7.96 1.54 0.98
CA VAL A 98 9.05 2.38 1.51
C VAL A 98 10.15 2.54 0.46
N VAL A 99 10.54 1.46 -0.22
CA VAL A 99 11.50 1.53 -1.34
C VAL A 99 10.97 2.45 -2.44
N LEU A 100 9.69 2.35 -2.79
CA LEU A 100 9.07 3.23 -3.77
C LEU A 100 9.13 4.71 -3.34
N ALA A 101 8.91 5.01 -2.05
CA ALA A 101 9.03 6.37 -1.51
C ALA A 101 10.45 6.92 -1.70
N ILE A 102 11.45 6.16 -1.28
CA ILE A 102 12.87 6.53 -1.35
C ILE A 102 13.30 6.75 -2.82
N LEU A 103 12.88 5.88 -3.74
CA LEU A 103 13.21 6.02 -5.16
C LEU A 103 12.61 7.30 -5.78
N ARG A 104 11.43 7.71 -5.31
CA ARG A 104 10.73 8.90 -5.81
C ARG A 104 11.38 10.20 -5.32
N GLU A 105 11.88 10.23 -4.10
CA GLU A 105 12.66 11.36 -3.56
C GLU A 105 13.97 11.56 -4.32
N ARG A 106 14.67 10.46 -4.65
CA ARG A 106 15.93 10.50 -5.42
C ARG A 106 15.75 11.06 -6.83
N GLY A 107 14.60 10.81 -7.46
CA GLY A 107 14.26 11.41 -8.76
C GLY A 107 13.91 12.89 -8.71
N SER A 108 13.75 13.46 -7.51
CA SER A 108 13.35 14.86 -7.27
C SER A 108 14.52 15.74 -6.83
N ALA A 109 15.76 15.22 -6.80
CA ALA A 109 16.95 15.98 -6.42
C ALA A 109 17.20 17.14 -7.43
N PRO A 110 17.32 18.40 -6.98
CA PRO A 110 17.55 19.53 -7.86
C PRO A 110 18.90 19.39 -8.59
N THR A 111 18.91 19.60 -9.90
CA THR A 111 20.14 19.95 -10.62
C THR A 111 20.72 21.17 -9.94
N ARG A 112 21.90 21.06 -9.33
CA ARG A 112 22.65 22.21 -8.82
C ARG A 112 22.95 23.15 -9.99
N VAL A 113 22.10 24.16 -10.14
CA VAL A 113 22.42 25.38 -10.89
C VAL A 113 23.34 26.18 -9.98
N GLY A 114 24.63 26.27 -10.32
CA GLY A 114 25.56 27.11 -9.58
C GLY A 114 27.04 26.70 -9.61
N ASP A 115 27.58 26.33 -10.78
CA ASP A 115 29.00 26.58 -11.08
C ASP A 115 29.03 27.72 -12.10
N SER A 116 29.26 28.95 -11.65
CA SER A 116 29.82 30.07 -12.43
C SER A 116 29.91 31.31 -11.55
N GLY A 117 31.14 31.69 -11.18
CA GLY A 117 31.49 32.89 -10.44
C GLY A 117 32.82 32.74 -9.75
#